data_AF-A0A7K0EPA2-F1
#
_entry.id   AF-A0A7K0EPA2-F1
#
_cell.length_a   1.000
_cell.length_b   1.000
_cell.length_c   1.000
_cell.angle_alpha   90.00
_cell.angle_beta   90.00
_cell.angle_gamma   90.00
#
_symmetry.space_group_name_H-M   'P 1'
#
loop_
_entity.id
_entity.type
_entity.pdbx_description
1 polymer ?
#
loop_
_entity_poly.entity_id
_entity_poly.type
_entity_poly.pdbx_seq_one_letter_code
_entity_poly.pdbx_strand_id
1 'polypeptide(L)'
;MMVFEEIYNDIKNAFGQLWTFKERGKSLEIITPYTTTTQKFISVFLSYKDDEYIVSDGGWIDNGFYENSYNLEDDVYRKIAHHYFNAFGIKEIKGPSQKAYFYKKTITPIAVPSLVFDVSNFIAAMVSMSEIEFVEPEERETKEQFRRSANEYLQAVFPKEKMELGAYLDDKKQIRMHAVIKQSSSKLILINYITGSNPYFFNNSITKTNFLFELAEKSVVGRFVKKKISLIDNTAAGYVPTRIATFINHLLENTGSEKIDWSEREKLNELIT
;
A
#
# COMPACT_ATOMS: atom_id res chain seq x y z
N MET A 1 -2.12 28.17 -49.97
CA MET A 1 -2.38 26.79 -49.52
C MET A 1 -1.87 26.70 -48.09
N MET A 2 -2.69 26.19 -47.14
CA MET A 2 -2.21 25.49 -45.93
C MET A 2 -1.87 26.25 -44.62
N VAL A 3 -2.64 27.26 -44.21
CA VAL A 3 -2.58 27.80 -42.82
C VAL A 3 -2.68 26.67 -41.76
N PHE A 4 -3.51 25.65 -42.01
CA PHE A 4 -3.64 24.52 -41.08
C PHE A 4 -2.46 23.54 -41.11
N GLU A 5 -1.71 23.44 -42.22
CA GLU A 5 -0.53 22.56 -42.26
C GLU A 5 0.66 23.20 -41.55
N GLU A 6 0.83 24.52 -41.68
CA GLU A 6 1.82 25.28 -40.92
C GLU A 6 1.55 25.13 -39.41
N ILE A 7 0.32 25.36 -38.97
CA ILE A 7 -0.09 25.15 -37.58
C ILE A 7 0.12 23.70 -37.12
N TYR A 8 -0.23 22.71 -37.97
CA TYR A 8 -0.02 21.29 -37.64
C TYR A 8 1.47 20.95 -37.46
N ASN A 9 2.33 21.48 -38.33
CA ASN A 9 3.77 21.28 -38.23
C ASN A 9 4.35 22.01 -37.02
N ASP A 10 3.85 23.21 -36.69
CA ASP A 10 4.23 23.94 -35.49
C ASP A 10 3.84 23.17 -34.22
N ILE A 11 2.64 22.59 -34.15
CA ILE A 11 2.22 21.73 -33.03
C ILE A 11 3.17 20.53 -32.88
N LYS A 12 3.51 19.86 -33.98
CA LYS A 12 4.46 18.73 -33.96
C LYS A 12 5.86 19.15 -33.53
N ASN A 13 6.35 20.28 -34.03
CA ASN A 13 7.67 20.80 -33.69
C ASN A 13 7.73 21.22 -32.22
N ALA A 14 6.73 21.94 -31.73
CA ALA A 14 6.64 22.36 -30.34
C ALA A 14 6.63 21.15 -29.38
N PHE A 15 5.82 20.12 -29.68
CA PHE A 15 5.82 18.89 -28.88
C PHE A 15 7.13 18.11 -29.02
N GLY A 16 7.72 18.06 -30.22
CA GLY A 16 9.00 17.41 -30.49
C GLY A 16 10.17 18.03 -29.71
N GLN A 17 10.16 19.35 -29.52
CA GLN A 17 11.18 20.09 -28.76
C GLN A 17 11.17 19.80 -27.25
N LEU A 18 10.07 19.23 -26.72
CA LEU A 18 9.98 18.84 -25.31
C LEU A 18 10.78 17.57 -25.00
N TRP A 19 11.11 16.77 -26.02
CA TRP A 19 11.92 15.57 -25.85
C TRP A 19 13.39 15.94 -25.70
N THR A 20 14.04 15.40 -24.67
CA THR A 20 15.49 15.52 -24.49
C THR A 20 16.09 14.15 -24.17
N PHE A 21 17.41 14.01 -24.31
CA PHE A 21 18.08 12.75 -23.99
C PHE A 21 19.43 12.98 -23.31
N LYS A 22 19.88 11.97 -22.55
CA LYS A 22 21.20 11.93 -21.92
C LYS A 22 21.77 10.53 -22.01
N GLU A 23 23.07 10.43 -22.28
CA GLU A 23 23.77 9.14 -22.21
C GLU A 23 24.07 8.79 -20.74
N ARG A 24 23.75 7.56 -20.33
CA ARG A 24 24.01 7.04 -18.99
C ARG A 24 24.61 5.64 -19.06
N GLY A 25 25.94 5.57 -19.04
CA GLY A 25 26.66 4.30 -19.08
C GLY A 25 26.32 3.51 -20.36
N LYS A 26 25.59 2.40 -20.24
CA LYS A 26 25.16 1.56 -21.38
C LYS A 26 23.71 1.81 -21.83
N SER A 27 23.07 2.87 -21.32
CA SER A 27 21.68 3.20 -21.62
C SER A 27 21.55 4.66 -22.07
N LEU A 28 20.53 4.93 -22.88
CA LEU A 28 20.07 6.26 -23.25
C LEU A 28 18.87 6.63 -22.38
N GLU A 29 19.00 7.64 -21.53
CA GLU A 29 17.87 8.28 -20.85
C GLU A 29 17.14 9.16 -21.86
N ILE A 30 15.84 8.92 -22.04
CA ILE A 30 14.94 9.70 -22.89
C ILE A 30 13.98 10.41 -21.94
N ILE A 31 14.10 11.72 -21.84
CA ILE A 31 13.23 12.59 -21.06
C ILE A 31 12.07 12.97 -21.97
N THR A 32 10.88 12.56 -21.56
CA THR A 32 9.66 12.60 -22.37
C THR A 32 8.78 13.80 -21.97
N PRO A 33 7.92 14.30 -22.87
CA PRO A 33 6.95 15.36 -22.55
C PRO A 33 5.83 14.92 -21.61
N TYR A 34 5.77 13.64 -21.24
CA TYR A 34 4.80 13.16 -20.26
C TYR A 34 5.19 13.65 -18.87
N THR A 35 4.19 14.13 -18.15
CA THR A 35 4.36 14.65 -16.80
C THR A 35 3.62 13.81 -15.79
N THR A 36 4.15 13.81 -14.56
CA THR A 36 3.46 13.31 -13.39
C THR A 36 2.55 14.40 -12.79
N THR A 37 1.64 14.03 -11.91
CA THR A 37 0.84 15.00 -11.11
C THR A 37 1.70 15.97 -10.30
N THR A 38 2.92 15.56 -9.92
CA THR A 38 3.95 16.40 -9.27
C THR A 38 4.74 17.29 -10.23
N GLN A 39 4.30 17.44 -11.49
CA GLN A 39 4.93 18.26 -12.53
C GLN A 39 6.37 17.87 -12.91
N LYS A 40 6.78 16.62 -12.67
CA LYS A 40 8.08 16.10 -13.14
C LYS A 40 7.95 15.49 -14.54
N PHE A 41 8.89 15.82 -15.43
CA PHE A 41 9.03 15.11 -16.72
C PHE A 41 9.47 13.66 -16.48
N ILE A 42 8.87 12.74 -17.23
CA ILE A 42 9.13 11.31 -17.13
C ILE A 42 10.33 10.94 -17.97
N SER A 43 11.26 10.20 -17.36
CA SER A 43 12.41 9.61 -18.03
C SER A 43 12.22 8.11 -18.20
N VAL A 44 12.53 7.61 -19.40
CA VAL A 44 12.65 6.18 -19.69
C VAL A 44 14.06 5.87 -20.16
N PHE A 45 14.49 4.63 -19.98
CA PHE A 45 15.86 4.21 -20.27
C PHE A 45 15.85 3.16 -21.36
N LEU A 46 16.39 3.51 -22.53
CA LEU A 46 16.61 2.62 -23.64
C LEU A 46 17.98 1.97 -23.50
N SER A 47 18.04 0.65 -23.59
CA SER A 47 19.28 -0.13 -23.66
C SER A 47 19.17 -1.19 -24.75
N TYR A 48 20.31 -1.68 -25.22
CA TYR A 48 20.38 -2.78 -26.18
C TYR A 48 21.19 -3.92 -25.58
N LYS A 49 20.58 -5.10 -25.47
CA LYS A 49 21.20 -6.27 -24.84
C LYS A 49 20.61 -7.55 -25.45
N ASP A 50 21.46 -8.54 -25.69
CA ASP A 50 21.06 -9.87 -26.19
C ASP A 50 20.16 -9.77 -27.45
N ASP A 51 20.55 -8.91 -28.38
CA ASP A 51 19.84 -8.56 -29.62
C ASP A 51 18.44 -7.94 -29.45
N GLU A 52 18.10 -7.48 -28.24
CA GLU A 52 16.83 -6.84 -27.93
C GLU A 52 17.01 -5.38 -27.50
N TYR A 53 16.11 -4.51 -27.97
CA TYR A 53 15.91 -3.17 -27.43
C TYR A 53 15.01 -3.25 -26.21
N ILE A 54 15.47 -2.70 -25.10
CA ILE A 54 14.77 -2.72 -23.81
C ILE A 54 14.53 -1.28 -23.37
N VAL A 55 13.26 -0.91 -23.20
CA VAL A 55 12.85 0.38 -22.62
C VAL A 55 12.35 0.11 -21.21
N SER A 56 12.90 0.82 -20.22
CA SER A 56 12.55 0.63 -18.81
C SER A 56 12.33 1.93 -18.07
N ASP A 57 11.73 1.85 -16.89
CA ASP A 57 11.64 2.96 -15.92
C ASP A 57 12.96 3.23 -15.19
N GLY A 58 14.01 2.43 -15.42
CA GLY A 58 15.29 2.53 -14.71
C GLY A 58 15.18 2.20 -13.22
N GLY A 59 14.08 1.58 -12.78
CA GLY A 59 13.74 1.36 -11.38
C GLY A 59 13.35 2.65 -10.64
N TRP A 60 13.08 3.75 -11.33
CA TRP A 60 12.81 5.04 -10.69
C TRP A 60 11.50 5.06 -9.92
N ILE A 61 10.51 4.26 -10.32
CA ILE A 61 9.24 4.14 -9.60
C ILE A 61 9.48 3.54 -8.21
N ASP A 62 10.16 2.40 -8.11
CA ASP A 62 10.40 1.71 -6.83
C ASP A 62 11.52 2.36 -5.98
N ASN A 63 12.36 3.20 -6.59
CA ASN A 63 13.32 4.03 -5.86
C ASN A 63 12.74 5.37 -5.39
N GLY A 64 11.48 5.70 -5.74
CA GLY A 64 10.83 6.94 -5.30
C GLY A 64 11.45 8.21 -5.91
N PHE A 65 12.12 8.11 -7.07
CA PHE A 65 12.75 9.27 -7.72
C PHE A 65 11.73 10.35 -8.12
N TYR A 66 10.50 9.93 -8.38
CA TYR A 66 9.39 10.83 -8.66
C TYR A 66 8.69 11.37 -7.40
N GLU A 67 9.28 11.18 -6.21
CA GLU A 67 8.67 11.44 -4.89
C GLU A 67 7.42 10.58 -4.62
N ASN A 68 7.31 9.46 -5.33
CA ASN A 68 6.16 8.57 -5.24
C ASN A 68 6.32 7.50 -4.14
N SER A 69 5.20 7.11 -3.53
CA SER A 69 5.10 5.96 -2.64
C SER A 69 4.60 4.71 -3.37
N TYR A 70 5.51 3.92 -3.94
CA TYR A 70 5.15 2.70 -4.66
C TYR A 70 4.65 1.60 -3.71
N ASN A 71 3.42 1.11 -3.92
CA ASN A 71 2.85 0.01 -3.13
C ASN A 71 1.89 -0.87 -3.94
N LEU A 72 2.34 -2.04 -4.41
CA LEU A 72 1.46 -3.03 -5.08
C LEU A 72 0.48 -3.74 -4.15
N GLU A 73 0.63 -3.59 -2.83
CA GLU A 73 -0.35 -4.13 -1.88
C GLU A 73 -1.62 -3.26 -1.83
N ASP A 74 -1.55 -2.02 -2.33
CA ASP A 74 -2.73 -1.17 -2.52
C ASP A 74 -3.58 -1.67 -3.70
N ASP A 75 -4.88 -1.81 -3.46
CA ASP A 75 -5.82 -2.40 -4.41
C ASP A 75 -6.00 -1.57 -5.68
N VAL A 76 -5.88 -0.25 -5.60
CA VAL A 76 -6.01 0.64 -6.76
C VAL A 76 -4.74 0.58 -7.59
N TYR A 77 -3.58 0.66 -6.95
CA TYR A 77 -2.29 0.46 -7.58
C TYR A 77 -2.21 -0.86 -8.34
N ARG A 78 -2.62 -1.95 -7.68
CA ARG A 78 -2.60 -3.28 -8.27
C ARG A 78 -3.50 -3.40 -9.50
N LYS A 79 -4.67 -2.75 -9.51
CA LYS A 79 -5.60 -2.78 -10.65
C LYS A 79 -5.03 -2.05 -11.86
N ILE A 80 -4.45 -0.86 -11.66
CA ILE A 80 -3.82 -0.08 -12.73
C ILE A 80 -2.58 -0.81 -13.26
N ALA A 81 -1.71 -1.30 -12.38
CA ALA A 81 -0.55 -2.08 -12.78
C ALA A 81 -0.94 -3.30 -13.63
N HIS A 82 -1.95 -4.07 -13.22
CA HIS A 82 -2.46 -5.20 -14.01
C HIS A 82 -3.02 -4.79 -15.37
N HIS A 83 -3.69 -3.64 -15.46
CA HIS A 83 -4.14 -3.13 -16.76
C HIS A 83 -2.95 -2.92 -17.70
N TYR A 84 -1.88 -2.27 -17.23
CA TYR A 84 -0.69 -2.05 -18.06
C TYR A 84 0.11 -3.32 -18.35
N PHE A 85 0.18 -4.26 -17.41
CA PHE A 85 0.82 -5.56 -17.64
C PHE A 85 0.07 -6.35 -18.73
N ASN A 86 -1.26 -6.38 -18.68
CA ASN A 86 -2.06 -7.20 -19.57
C ASN A 86 -2.33 -6.53 -20.93
N ALA A 87 -2.68 -5.25 -20.95
CA ALA A 87 -3.04 -4.53 -22.18
C ALA A 87 -1.82 -4.02 -22.94
N PHE A 88 -0.78 -3.58 -22.22
CA PHE A 88 0.42 -3.00 -22.82
C PHE A 88 1.63 -3.94 -22.74
N GLY A 89 1.54 -5.10 -22.08
CA GLY A 89 2.65 -6.07 -22.03
C GLY A 89 3.88 -5.56 -21.28
N ILE A 90 3.70 -4.62 -20.34
CA ILE A 90 4.76 -4.17 -19.42
C ILE A 90 5.14 -5.37 -18.53
N LYS A 91 6.44 -5.59 -18.37
CA LYS A 91 6.99 -6.67 -17.55
C LYS A 91 7.71 -6.10 -16.34
N GLU A 92 7.70 -6.85 -15.25
CA GLU A 92 8.44 -6.55 -14.03
C GLU A 92 9.60 -7.54 -13.87
N ILE A 93 10.75 -7.05 -13.42
CA ILE A 93 11.85 -7.89 -12.93
C ILE A 93 12.47 -7.26 -11.69
N LYS A 94 12.90 -8.10 -10.74
CA LYS A 94 13.70 -7.63 -9.60
C LYS A 94 15.18 -7.62 -9.96
N GLY A 95 15.80 -6.45 -9.80
CA GLY A 95 17.24 -6.29 -9.94
C GLY A 95 18.01 -6.84 -8.72
N PRO A 96 19.36 -6.76 -8.76
CA PRO A 96 20.23 -7.27 -7.69
C PRO A 96 19.95 -6.68 -6.30
N SER A 97 19.46 -5.43 -6.26
CA SER A 97 19.08 -4.72 -5.03
C SER A 97 17.69 -5.09 -4.50
N GLN A 98 17.04 -6.13 -5.05
CA GLN A 98 15.63 -6.49 -4.80
C GLN A 98 14.61 -5.42 -5.25
N LYS A 99 15.08 -4.40 -5.98
CA LYS A 99 14.26 -3.34 -6.54
C LYS A 99 13.58 -3.77 -7.84
N ALA A 100 12.32 -3.36 -8.00
CA ALA A 100 11.54 -3.64 -9.19
C ALA A 100 11.95 -2.71 -10.35
N TYR A 101 12.06 -3.30 -11.53
CA TYR A 101 12.25 -2.62 -12.81
C TYR A 101 11.09 -2.97 -13.71
N PHE A 102 10.47 -1.95 -14.30
CA PHE A 102 9.38 -2.11 -15.26
C PHE A 102 9.90 -1.85 -16.65
N TYR A 103 9.62 -2.76 -17.58
CA TYR A 103 10.18 -2.67 -18.92
C TYR A 103 9.29 -3.28 -20.00
N LYS A 104 9.53 -2.84 -21.24
CA LYS A 104 9.13 -3.55 -22.46
C LYS A 104 10.37 -3.79 -23.31
N LYS A 105 10.29 -4.82 -24.16
CA LYS A 105 11.38 -5.14 -25.09
C LYS A 105 10.89 -5.52 -26.47
N THR A 106 11.73 -5.32 -27.47
CA THR A 106 11.46 -5.63 -28.87
C THR A 106 12.76 -5.96 -29.59
N ILE A 107 12.72 -6.86 -30.58
CA ILE A 107 13.83 -7.08 -31.53
C ILE A 107 13.77 -6.09 -32.71
N THR A 108 12.66 -5.37 -32.86
CA THR A 108 12.36 -4.54 -34.02
C THR A 108 12.60 -3.06 -33.70
N PRO A 109 13.60 -2.38 -34.31
CA PRO A 109 13.94 -0.99 -34.01
C PRO A 109 12.77 -0.01 -34.21
N ILE A 110 11.96 -0.20 -35.26
CA ILE A 110 10.83 0.70 -35.57
C ILE A 110 9.73 0.67 -34.50
N ALA A 111 9.72 -0.35 -33.63
CA ALA A 111 8.77 -0.45 -32.53
C ALA A 111 9.23 0.30 -31.26
N VAL A 112 10.51 0.70 -31.17
CA VAL A 112 11.07 1.38 -29.98
C VAL A 112 10.27 2.62 -29.58
N PRO A 113 9.82 3.52 -30.49
CA PRO A 113 9.00 4.67 -30.11
C PRO A 113 7.70 4.29 -29.41
N SER A 114 7.04 3.19 -29.83
CA SER A 114 5.83 2.69 -29.17
C SER A 114 6.13 2.19 -27.75
N LEU A 115 7.29 1.55 -27.55
CA LEU A 115 7.70 1.11 -26.21
C LEU A 115 7.97 2.30 -25.29
N VAL A 116 8.61 3.36 -25.81
CA VAL A 116 8.81 4.62 -25.07
C VAL A 116 7.47 5.21 -24.65
N PHE A 117 6.49 5.28 -25.55
CA PHE A 117 5.14 5.76 -25.24
C PHE A 117 4.47 4.92 -24.14
N ASP A 118 4.47 3.60 -24.27
CA ASP A 118 3.79 2.71 -23.33
C ASP A 118 4.40 2.79 -21.93
N VAL A 119 5.74 2.75 -21.85
CA VAL A 119 6.45 2.83 -20.56
C VAL A 119 6.29 4.20 -19.93
N SER A 120 6.33 5.29 -20.72
CA SER A 120 6.06 6.64 -20.20
C SER A 120 4.65 6.79 -19.64
N ASN A 121 3.62 6.29 -20.33
CA ASN A 121 2.23 6.34 -19.83
C ASN A 121 2.06 5.48 -18.57
N PHE A 122 2.70 4.31 -18.53
CA PHE A 122 2.72 3.48 -17.34
C PHE A 122 3.34 4.22 -16.15
N ILE A 123 4.51 4.84 -16.32
CA ILE A 123 5.15 5.64 -15.25
C ILE A 123 4.23 6.80 -14.83
N ALA A 124 3.65 7.52 -15.79
CA ALA A 124 2.74 8.63 -15.51
C ALA A 124 1.56 8.18 -14.65
N ALA A 125 0.93 7.06 -15.02
CA ALA A 125 -0.19 6.51 -14.28
C ALA A 125 0.23 6.06 -12.88
N MET A 126 1.30 5.28 -12.76
CA MET A 126 1.75 4.72 -11.47
C MET A 126 2.18 5.81 -10.50
N VAL A 127 2.94 6.80 -10.96
CA VAL A 127 3.35 7.94 -10.13
C VAL A 127 2.15 8.83 -9.81
N SER A 128 1.27 9.11 -10.77
CA SER A 128 0.12 9.96 -10.48
C SER A 128 -0.81 9.35 -9.44
N MET A 129 -0.93 8.02 -9.40
CA MET A 129 -1.69 7.32 -8.36
C MET A 129 -1.03 7.39 -6.98
N SER A 130 0.29 7.58 -6.87
CA SER A 130 0.93 7.75 -5.56
C SER A 130 0.50 9.02 -4.83
N GLU A 131 0.18 10.02 -5.62
CA GLU A 131 -0.22 11.35 -5.15
C GLU A 131 -1.71 11.45 -4.90
N ILE A 132 -2.50 10.54 -5.49
CA ILE A 132 -3.91 10.42 -5.19
C ILE A 132 -4.00 9.53 -3.93
N GLU A 133 -3.82 10.15 -2.76
CA GLU A 133 -4.07 9.52 -1.47
C GLU A 133 -5.52 8.99 -1.45
N PHE A 134 -5.69 7.67 -1.56
CA PHE A 134 -7.00 7.01 -1.35
C PHE A 134 -7.37 6.90 0.14
N VAL A 135 -6.55 7.45 1.03
CA VAL A 135 -6.77 7.52 2.48
C VAL A 135 -6.48 8.94 2.92
N GLU A 136 -7.50 9.64 3.43
CA GLU A 136 -7.40 11.01 3.90
C GLU A 136 -6.22 11.17 4.90
N PRO A 137 -5.41 12.25 4.84
CA PRO A 137 -4.30 12.46 5.77
C PRO A 137 -4.71 12.31 7.24
N GLU A 138 -5.91 12.77 7.58
CA GLU A 138 -6.54 12.67 8.89
C GLU A 138 -6.76 11.21 9.32
N GLU A 139 -7.16 10.34 8.40
CA GLU A 139 -7.33 8.90 8.66
C GLU A 139 -5.98 8.22 8.94
N ARG A 140 -4.96 8.58 8.16
CA ARG A 140 -3.59 8.08 8.40
C ARG A 140 -3.09 8.51 9.77
N GLU A 141 -3.23 9.79 10.10
CA GLU A 141 -2.80 10.33 11.37
C GLU A 141 -3.55 9.70 12.55
N THR A 142 -4.88 9.60 12.48
CA THR A 142 -5.73 8.98 13.50
C THR A 142 -5.27 7.54 13.80
N LYS A 143 -5.04 6.73 12.76
CA LYS A 143 -4.55 5.35 12.91
C LYS A 143 -3.18 5.28 13.57
N GLU A 144 -2.23 6.11 13.12
CA GLU A 144 -0.86 6.09 13.62
C GLU A 144 -0.77 6.57 15.07
N GLN A 145 -1.52 7.63 15.42
CA GLN A 145 -1.61 8.13 16.79
C GLN A 145 -2.18 7.06 17.73
N PHE A 146 -3.32 6.46 17.39
CA PHE A 146 -3.92 5.43 18.22
C PHE A 146 -3.02 4.20 18.37
N ARG A 147 -2.43 3.72 17.27
CA ARG A 147 -1.50 2.58 17.30
C ARG A 147 -0.31 2.84 18.21
N ARG A 148 0.29 4.03 18.13
CA ARG A 148 1.40 4.42 19.00
C ARG A 148 0.99 4.40 20.46
N SER A 149 -0.10 5.09 20.82
CA SER A 149 -0.58 5.17 22.20
C SER A 149 -0.98 3.80 22.77
N ALA A 150 -1.67 2.97 21.98
CA ALA A 150 -2.02 1.60 22.37
C ALA A 150 -0.79 0.73 22.59
N ASN A 151 0.18 0.77 21.67
CA ASN A 151 1.43 0.01 21.81
C ASN A 151 2.24 0.43 23.04
N GLU A 152 2.41 1.73 23.26
CA GLU A 152 3.11 2.27 24.43
C GLU A 152 2.45 1.80 25.73
N TYR A 153 1.11 1.84 25.79
CA TYR A 153 0.36 1.36 26.94
C TYR A 153 0.53 -0.15 27.16
N LEU A 154 0.36 -0.97 26.12
CA LEU A 154 0.55 -2.42 26.24
C LEU A 154 1.97 -2.79 26.68
N GLN A 155 2.99 -2.07 26.23
CA GLN A 155 4.38 -2.26 26.66
C GLN A 155 4.63 -1.90 28.12
N ALA A 156 3.85 -0.98 28.69
CA ALA A 156 3.90 -0.65 30.11
C ALA A 156 3.20 -1.69 30.99
N VAL A 157 2.16 -2.35 30.44
CA VAL A 157 1.28 -3.28 31.18
C VAL A 157 1.78 -4.73 31.10
N PHE A 158 2.24 -5.18 29.94
CA PHE A 158 2.64 -6.58 29.71
C PHE A 158 4.16 -6.75 29.64
N PRO A 159 4.71 -7.84 30.22
CA PRO A 159 6.12 -8.17 30.07
C PRO A 159 6.49 -8.34 28.60
N LYS A 160 7.62 -7.75 28.18
CA LYS A 160 8.08 -7.76 26.77
C LYS A 160 8.25 -9.18 26.22
N GLU A 161 8.65 -10.13 27.06
CA GLU A 161 8.89 -11.53 26.66
C GLU A 161 7.58 -12.28 26.35
N LYS A 162 6.46 -11.79 26.88
CA LYS A 162 5.13 -12.38 26.69
C LYS A 162 4.32 -11.66 25.61
N MET A 163 4.86 -10.64 24.97
CA MET A 163 4.09 -9.82 24.03
C MET A 163 4.79 -9.67 22.68
N GLU A 164 4.02 -9.83 21.62
CA GLU A 164 4.46 -9.53 20.26
C GLU A 164 3.52 -8.53 19.62
N LEU A 165 4.06 -7.37 19.23
CA LEU A 165 3.30 -6.31 18.54
C LEU A 165 3.38 -6.50 17.02
N GLY A 166 2.26 -6.31 16.34
CA GLY A 166 2.16 -6.42 14.89
C GLY A 166 2.48 -7.82 14.34
N ALA A 167 2.30 -8.86 15.16
CA ALA A 167 2.73 -10.22 14.88
C ALA A 167 1.79 -10.94 13.91
N TYR A 168 2.38 -11.85 13.12
CA TYR A 168 1.63 -12.80 12.31
C TYR A 168 1.35 -14.07 13.11
N LEU A 169 0.15 -14.61 12.99
CA LEU A 169 -0.27 -15.83 13.69
C LEU A 169 0.20 -17.12 12.98
N ASP A 170 0.66 -17.00 11.74
CA ASP A 170 1.06 -18.10 10.89
C ASP A 170 2.35 -17.79 10.12
N ASP A 171 3.10 -18.85 9.79
CA ASP A 171 4.36 -18.72 9.02
C ASP A 171 4.14 -18.17 7.61
N LYS A 172 2.92 -18.35 7.07
CA LYS A 172 2.51 -17.81 5.77
C LYS A 172 2.19 -16.32 5.82
N LYS A 173 2.20 -15.70 7.01
CA LYS A 173 1.98 -14.27 7.23
C LYS A 173 0.66 -13.76 6.66
N GLN A 174 -0.41 -14.56 6.79
CA GLN A 174 -1.74 -14.21 6.27
C GLN A 174 -2.57 -13.48 7.31
N ILE A 175 -2.37 -13.77 8.60
CA ILE A 175 -3.20 -13.21 9.68
C ILE A 175 -2.30 -12.39 10.60
N ARG A 176 -2.43 -11.06 10.52
CA ARG A 176 -1.68 -10.12 11.36
C ARG A 176 -2.57 -9.54 12.46
N MET A 177 -2.11 -9.64 13.69
CA MET A 177 -2.74 -9.00 14.85
C MET A 177 -1.95 -7.78 15.30
N HIS A 178 -2.64 -6.80 15.89
CA HIS A 178 -1.96 -5.63 16.46
C HIS A 178 -1.13 -5.99 17.68
N ALA A 179 -1.63 -6.88 18.56
CA ALA A 179 -0.83 -7.49 19.61
C ALA A 179 -1.24 -8.93 19.91
N VAL A 180 -0.26 -9.75 20.27
CA VAL A 180 -0.43 -11.13 20.72
C VAL A 180 0.24 -11.28 22.09
N ILE A 181 -0.54 -11.64 23.11
CA ILE A 181 -0.04 -11.89 24.46
C ILE A 181 0.01 -13.39 24.74
N LYS A 182 1.18 -13.90 25.06
CA LYS A 182 1.46 -15.30 25.43
C LYS A 182 1.35 -15.44 26.94
N GLN A 183 0.17 -15.80 27.44
CA GLN A 183 0.01 -16.10 28.87
C GLN A 183 0.79 -17.36 29.26
N SER A 184 0.81 -18.37 28.38
CA SER A 184 1.58 -19.61 28.50
C SER A 184 1.88 -20.18 27.11
N SER A 185 2.64 -21.28 27.03
CA SER A 185 2.97 -21.95 25.76
C SER A 185 1.75 -22.38 24.93
N SER A 186 0.55 -22.46 25.54
CA SER A 186 -0.68 -22.89 24.88
C SER A 186 -1.87 -21.94 25.09
N LYS A 187 -1.63 -20.70 25.55
CA LYS A 187 -2.70 -19.70 25.75
C LYS A 187 -2.28 -18.34 25.19
N LEU A 188 -3.02 -17.91 24.17
CA LEU A 188 -2.86 -16.64 23.47
C LEU A 188 -4.05 -15.73 23.73
N ILE A 189 -3.77 -14.47 23.97
CA ILE A 189 -4.74 -13.37 23.91
C ILE A 189 -4.41 -12.56 22.66
N LEU A 190 -5.42 -12.34 21.82
CA LEU A 190 -5.29 -11.54 20.62
C LEU A 190 -5.93 -10.18 20.87
N ILE A 191 -5.19 -9.10 20.62
CA ILE A 191 -5.70 -7.74 20.76
C ILE A 191 -5.64 -7.08 19.38
N ASN A 192 -6.77 -6.51 18.96
CA ASN A 192 -6.86 -5.77 17.71
C ASN A 192 -7.41 -4.36 17.96
N TYR A 193 -6.79 -3.38 17.32
CA TYR A 193 -7.12 -1.97 17.46
C TYR A 193 -8.22 -1.59 16.48
N ILE A 194 -9.23 -0.87 16.97
CA ILE A 194 -10.35 -0.35 16.19
C ILE A 194 -10.36 1.16 16.34
N THR A 195 -10.12 1.87 15.26
CA THR A 195 -10.12 3.34 15.17
C THR A 195 -10.44 3.79 13.74
N GLY A 196 -10.69 5.08 13.55
CA GLY A 196 -10.89 5.74 12.26
C GLY A 196 -11.25 7.22 12.43
N SER A 197 -10.87 8.07 11.48
CA SER A 197 -11.13 9.51 11.48
C SER A 197 -12.62 9.83 11.31
N ASN A 198 -13.36 8.96 10.62
CA ASN A 198 -14.79 9.11 10.39
C ASN A 198 -15.55 7.77 10.53
N PRO A 199 -16.89 7.76 10.60
CA PRO A 199 -17.67 6.54 10.81
C PRO A 199 -17.47 5.46 9.74
N TYR A 200 -17.14 5.84 8.50
CA TYR A 200 -16.88 4.88 7.43
C TYR A 200 -15.59 4.10 7.70
N PHE A 201 -14.48 4.80 7.99
CA PHE A 201 -13.22 4.15 8.33
C PHE A 201 -13.32 3.34 9.63
N PHE A 202 -14.05 3.85 10.62
CA PHE A 202 -14.27 3.15 11.88
C PHE A 202 -15.02 1.83 11.66
N ASN A 203 -16.10 1.83 10.87
CA ASN A 203 -16.85 0.63 10.53
C ASN A 203 -16.02 -0.39 9.74
N ASN A 204 -15.15 0.08 8.84
CA ASN A 204 -14.20 -0.79 8.13
C ASN A 204 -13.20 -1.43 9.09
N SER A 205 -12.74 -0.68 10.10
CA SER A 205 -11.85 -1.17 11.15
C SER A 205 -12.51 -2.28 12.00
N ILE A 206 -13.79 -2.11 12.35
CA ILE A 206 -14.61 -3.12 13.02
C ILE A 206 -14.75 -4.37 12.14
N THR A 207 -15.13 -4.19 10.88
CA THR A 207 -15.35 -5.29 9.92
C THR A 207 -14.07 -6.10 9.69
N LYS A 208 -12.93 -5.41 9.53
CA LYS A 208 -11.62 -6.05 9.41
C LYS A 208 -11.27 -6.85 10.67
N THR A 209 -11.54 -6.29 11.85
CA THR A 209 -11.31 -6.98 13.12
C THR A 209 -12.15 -8.24 13.25
N ASN A 210 -13.43 -8.18 12.88
CA ASN A 210 -14.32 -9.35 12.86
C ASN A 210 -13.73 -10.48 12.00
N PHE A 211 -13.37 -10.15 10.77
CA PHE A 211 -12.79 -11.10 9.84
C PHE A 211 -11.46 -11.69 10.33
N LEU A 212 -10.56 -10.87 10.88
CA LEU A 212 -9.29 -11.34 11.43
C LEU A 212 -9.47 -12.32 12.59
N PHE A 213 -10.45 -12.07 13.46
CA PHE A 213 -10.76 -12.98 14.58
C PHE A 213 -11.35 -14.31 14.11
N GLU A 214 -12.22 -14.31 13.11
CA GLU A 214 -12.71 -15.55 12.50
C GLU A 214 -11.58 -16.35 11.85
N LEU A 215 -10.68 -15.67 11.12
CA LEU A 215 -9.53 -16.32 10.50
C LEU A 215 -8.58 -16.90 11.57
N ALA A 216 -8.34 -16.17 12.65
CA ALA A 216 -7.49 -16.63 13.74
C ALA A 216 -8.03 -17.92 14.38
N GLU A 217 -9.35 -18.04 14.58
CA GLU A 217 -9.98 -19.27 15.09
C GLU A 217 -9.83 -20.45 14.13
N LYS A 218 -9.93 -20.20 12.82
CA LYS A 218 -9.77 -21.22 11.77
C LYS A 218 -8.30 -21.57 11.49
N SER A 219 -7.35 -20.82 12.04
CA SER A 219 -5.92 -21.02 11.84
C SER A 219 -5.35 -22.18 12.68
N VAL A 220 -4.11 -22.58 12.38
CA VAL A 220 -3.37 -23.61 13.13
C VAL A 220 -3.15 -23.24 14.60
N VAL A 221 -3.15 -21.93 14.93
CA VAL A 221 -3.02 -21.45 16.31
C VAL A 221 -4.36 -21.22 17.00
N GLY A 222 -5.48 -21.38 16.30
CA GLY A 222 -6.83 -21.10 16.82
C GLY A 222 -7.13 -21.83 18.13
N ARG A 223 -6.68 -23.08 18.27
CA ARG A 223 -6.82 -23.87 19.52
C ARG A 223 -6.15 -23.26 20.75
N PHE A 224 -5.15 -22.40 20.54
CA PHE A 224 -4.43 -21.71 21.59
C PHE A 224 -5.02 -20.33 21.91
N VAL A 225 -5.89 -19.79 21.06
CA VAL A 225 -6.58 -18.52 21.28
C VAL A 225 -7.61 -18.71 22.40
N LYS A 226 -7.39 -18.03 23.53
CA LYS A 226 -8.30 -18.08 24.68
C LYS A 226 -9.15 -16.84 24.82
N LYS A 227 -8.62 -15.69 24.42
CA LYS A 227 -9.33 -14.42 24.50
C LYS A 227 -9.01 -13.58 23.28
N LYS A 228 -10.03 -12.89 22.80
CA LYS A 228 -9.95 -11.89 21.73
C LYS A 228 -10.42 -10.57 22.30
N ILE A 229 -9.68 -9.50 22.06
CA ILE A 229 -9.95 -8.18 22.62
C ILE A 229 -10.03 -7.19 21.48
N SER A 230 -11.19 -6.56 21.40
CA SER A 230 -11.47 -5.43 20.52
C SER A 230 -11.17 -4.16 21.31
N LEU A 231 -9.97 -3.59 21.10
CA LEU A 231 -9.56 -2.34 21.75
C LEU A 231 -10.05 -1.16 20.91
N ILE A 232 -11.07 -0.47 21.41
CA ILE A 232 -11.83 0.54 20.65
C ILE A 232 -11.37 1.94 21.03
N ASP A 233 -10.91 2.70 20.04
CA ASP A 233 -10.64 4.13 20.17
C ASP A 233 -11.95 4.93 20.27
N ASN A 234 -12.55 4.96 21.45
CA ASN A 234 -13.74 5.75 21.69
C ASN A 234 -13.47 7.26 21.83
N THR A 235 -12.23 7.70 21.55
CA THR A 235 -11.82 9.10 21.55
C THR A 235 -11.63 9.67 20.15
N ALA A 236 -11.55 8.83 19.12
CA ALA A 236 -11.45 9.26 17.74
C ALA A 236 -12.76 9.91 17.22
N ALA A 237 -12.63 10.86 16.30
CA ALA A 237 -13.77 11.53 15.67
C ALA A 237 -14.72 10.57 14.93
N GLY A 238 -14.21 9.44 14.43
CA GLY A 238 -15.03 8.41 13.78
C GLY A 238 -15.91 7.59 14.73
N TYR A 239 -15.69 7.67 16.04
CA TYR A 239 -16.49 6.97 17.04
C TYR A 239 -17.84 7.68 17.23
N VAL A 240 -18.85 7.26 16.46
CA VAL A 240 -20.22 7.75 16.59
C VAL A 240 -21.11 6.57 17.04
N PRO A 241 -21.43 6.44 18.35
CA PRO A 241 -22.10 5.26 18.91
C PRO A 241 -23.33 4.79 18.14
N THR A 242 -24.18 5.75 17.73
CA THR A 242 -25.43 5.47 17.00
C THR A 242 -25.22 4.89 15.61
N ARG A 243 -24.05 5.12 14.98
CA ARG A 243 -23.73 4.64 13.63
C ARG A 243 -22.91 3.36 13.60
N ILE A 244 -22.26 3.02 14.72
CA ILE A 244 -21.32 1.89 14.81
C ILE A 244 -21.85 0.75 15.70
N ALA A 245 -22.88 0.99 16.53
CA ALA A 245 -23.39 0.01 17.50
C ALA A 245 -23.72 -1.34 16.87
N THR A 246 -24.40 -1.35 15.72
CA THR A 246 -24.73 -2.59 14.99
C THR A 246 -23.48 -3.39 14.60
N PHE A 247 -22.44 -2.71 14.11
CA PHE A 247 -21.18 -3.34 13.71
C PHE A 247 -20.42 -3.89 14.91
N ILE A 248 -20.35 -3.12 16.01
CA ILE A 248 -19.71 -3.57 17.26
C ILE A 248 -20.45 -4.78 17.82
N ASN A 249 -21.78 -4.72 17.97
CA ASN A 249 -22.56 -5.82 18.51
C ASN A 249 -22.37 -7.09 17.66
N HIS A 250 -22.41 -6.95 16.33
CA HIS A 250 -22.13 -8.08 15.44
C HIS A 250 -20.73 -8.66 15.65
N LEU A 251 -19.68 -7.83 15.74
CA LEU A 251 -18.32 -8.28 16.05
C LEU A 251 -18.26 -9.04 17.38
N LEU A 252 -18.87 -8.51 18.44
CA LEU A 252 -18.82 -9.12 19.78
C LEU A 252 -19.59 -10.45 19.82
N GLU A 253 -20.79 -10.50 19.24
CA GLU A 253 -21.63 -11.71 19.20
C GLU A 253 -21.00 -12.81 18.33
N ASN A 254 -20.49 -12.44 17.15
CA ASN A 254 -19.96 -13.40 16.19
C ASN A 254 -18.59 -13.97 16.60
N THR A 255 -17.75 -13.15 17.23
CA THR A 255 -16.39 -13.56 17.61
C THR A 255 -16.23 -13.86 19.10
N GLY A 256 -17.21 -13.55 19.95
CA GLY A 256 -17.03 -13.62 21.40
C GLY A 256 -15.89 -12.75 21.93
N SER A 257 -15.46 -11.74 21.15
CA SER A 257 -14.41 -10.82 21.58
C SER A 257 -14.91 -9.91 22.72
N GLU A 258 -14.00 -9.55 23.62
CA GLU A 258 -14.28 -8.60 24.68
C GLU A 258 -14.04 -7.18 24.18
N LYS A 259 -15.01 -6.29 24.40
CA LYS A 259 -14.88 -4.87 24.11
C LYS A 259 -14.17 -4.17 25.26
N ILE A 260 -13.06 -3.48 24.96
CA ILE A 260 -12.41 -2.55 25.87
C ILE A 260 -12.31 -1.20 25.16
N ASP A 261 -12.93 -0.18 25.74
CA ASP A 261 -12.80 1.19 25.25
C ASP A 261 -11.48 1.79 25.71
N TRP A 262 -10.87 2.62 24.86
CA TRP A 262 -9.58 3.26 25.15
C TRP A 262 -9.62 4.15 26.39
N SER A 263 -10.76 4.80 26.64
CA SER A 263 -11.00 5.53 27.89
C SER A 263 -10.97 4.64 29.13
N GLU A 264 -11.20 3.33 28.97
CA GLU A 264 -11.23 2.31 30.03
C GLU A 264 -10.07 1.31 29.89
N ARG A 265 -8.99 1.69 29.21
CA ARG A 265 -7.81 0.83 28.91
C ARG A 265 -7.19 0.16 30.15
N GLU A 266 -7.42 0.72 31.33
CA GLU A 266 -7.02 0.13 32.62
C GLU A 266 -7.56 -1.28 32.86
N LYS A 267 -8.70 -1.65 32.25
CA LYS A 267 -9.23 -3.02 32.25
C LYS A 267 -8.26 -4.05 31.65
N LEU A 268 -7.32 -3.61 30.80
CA LEU A 268 -6.29 -4.51 30.25
C LEU A 268 -5.35 -5.04 31.34
N ASN A 269 -5.22 -4.34 32.48
CA ASN A 269 -4.38 -4.78 33.60
C ASN A 269 -4.91 -6.07 34.25
N GLU A 270 -6.21 -6.32 34.18
CA GLU A 270 -6.86 -7.52 34.74
C GLU A 270 -6.43 -8.80 34.01
N LEU A 271 -5.84 -8.67 32.82
CA LEU A 271 -5.42 -9.76 31.94
C LEU A 271 -4.00 -10.30 32.23
N ILE A 272 -3.29 -9.66 33.17
CA ILE A 272 -1.93 -10.05 33.57
C ILE A 272 -1.95 -11.38 34.35
N THR A 273 -3.10 -11.75 34.91
CA THR A 273 -3.35 -12.99 35.68
C THR A 273 -3.38 -14.25 34.82
#